data_AF-A0A6I0KMN4-F1
#
_entry.id   AF-A0A6I0KMN4-F1
#
_cell.length_a   1.000
_cell.length_b   1.000
_cell.length_c   1.000
_cell.angle_alpha   90.00
_cell.angle_beta   90.00
_cell.angle_gamma   90.00
#
_symmetry.space_group_name_H-M   'P 1'
#
loop_
_entity.id
_entity.type
_entity.pdbx_description
1 polymer ?
#
loop_
_entity_poly.entity_id
_entity_poly.type
_entity_poly.pdbx_seq_one_letter_code
_entity_poly.pdbx_strand_id
1 'polypeptide(L)'
;IYKVKKLHPNSHLYTSGEPIKNFPGRSFRITGICTLNKKELKSVLGDLKKANITVRNFPSSVAELRKRIKLSEGGEVYLFATTLINEQKVLIRCEKI
;
A
#
# COMPACT_ATOMS: atom_id res chain seq x y z
N ILE A 1 7.89 5.61 23.25
CA ILE A 1 6.64 4.95 22.79
C ILE A 1 6.17 5.66 21.52
N TYR A 2 6.05 4.96 20.39
CA TYR A 2 5.59 5.56 19.13
C TYR A 2 4.06 5.62 19.10
N LYS A 3 3.47 6.80 18.81
CA LYS A 3 2.02 6.99 18.68
C LYS A 3 1.53 6.56 17.29
N VAL A 4 1.62 5.27 17.00
CA VAL A 4 1.18 4.67 15.73
C VAL A 4 -0.10 3.86 15.89
N LYS A 5 -0.96 3.89 14.87
CA LYS A 5 -2.14 3.02 14.77
C LYS A 5 -1.83 1.87 13.83
N LYS A 6 -2.27 0.66 14.16
CA LYS A 6 -2.20 -0.48 13.22
C LYS A 6 -3.34 -0.38 12.21
N LEU A 7 -3.07 -0.73 10.95
CA LEU A 7 -4.12 -0.83 9.93
C LEU A 7 -5.07 -2.00 10.19
N HIS A 8 -4.52 -3.11 10.66
CA HIS A 8 -5.23 -4.31 11.09
C HIS A 8 -4.26 -5.15 11.96
N PRO A 9 -4.74 -5.90 12.97
CA PRO A 9 -3.89 -6.72 13.85
C PRO A 9 -2.88 -7.61 13.09
N ASN A 10 -3.35 -8.27 12.02
CA ASN A 10 -2.56 -9.22 11.22
C ASN A 10 -1.75 -8.58 10.06
N SER A 11 -1.92 -7.28 9.79
CA SER A 11 -1.24 -6.65 8.64
C SER A 11 0.19 -6.21 8.97
N HIS A 12 0.53 -6.06 10.25
CA HIS A 12 1.83 -5.53 10.72
C HIS A 12 2.25 -4.21 10.04
N LEU A 13 1.27 -3.42 9.62
CA LEU A 13 1.44 -2.09 9.04
C LEU A 13 0.93 -1.03 10.02
N TYR A 14 1.71 0.04 10.15
CA TYR A 14 1.50 1.11 11.12
C TYR A 14 1.33 2.45 10.39
N THR A 15 0.40 3.28 10.87
CA THR A 15 0.13 4.62 10.33
C THR A 15 0.16 5.68 11.43
N SER A 16 0.52 6.90 11.06
CA SER A 16 0.50 8.09 11.91
C SER A 16 0.08 9.29 11.07
N GLY A 17 -0.54 10.29 11.70
CA GLY A 17 -0.88 11.56 11.04
C GLY A 17 0.33 12.45 10.78
N GLU A 18 1.41 12.24 11.52
CA GLU A 18 2.67 12.97 11.41
C GLU A 18 3.84 12.02 11.17
N PRO A 19 4.89 12.46 10.47
CA PRO A 19 6.10 11.67 10.29
C PRO A 19 6.80 11.44 11.64
N ILE A 20 7.15 10.18 11.91
CA ILE A 20 7.86 9.79 13.13
C ILE A 20 9.34 9.66 12.82
N LYS A 21 10.16 10.56 13.39
CA LYS A 21 11.63 10.45 13.29
C LYS A 21 12.11 9.16 13.95
N ASN A 22 13.12 8.53 13.33
CA ASN A 22 13.79 7.31 13.81
C ASN A 22 12.87 6.11 14.01
N PHE A 23 11.75 6.02 13.28
CA PHE A 23 10.90 4.83 13.33
C PHE A 23 11.70 3.59 12.87
N PRO A 24 11.73 2.49 13.65
CA PRO A 24 12.46 1.30 13.29
C PRO A 24 11.80 0.62 12.09
N GLY A 25 12.49 0.65 10.94
CA GLY A 25 12.03 0.03 9.70
C GLY A 25 12.00 1.01 8.55
N ARG A 26 11.09 0.78 7.60
CA ARG A 26 10.91 1.63 6.42
C ARG A 26 9.68 2.51 6.60
N SER A 27 9.85 3.80 6.34
CA SER A 27 8.75 4.75 6.33
C SER A 27 8.41 5.14 4.89
N PHE A 28 7.11 5.40 4.67
CA PHE A 28 6.60 5.81 3.38
C PHE A 28 5.52 6.85 3.58
N ARG A 29 5.41 7.79 2.64
CA ARG A 29 4.32 8.76 2.57
C ARG A 29 3.19 8.17 1.75
N ILE A 30 1.98 8.15 2.31
CA ILE A 30 0.77 7.73 1.57
C ILE A 30 0.39 8.86 0.62
N THR A 31 0.27 8.55 -0.67
CA THR A 31 -0.14 9.48 -1.73
C THR A 31 -1.48 9.12 -2.35
N GLY A 32 -2.02 7.93 -2.06
CA GLY A 32 -3.37 7.55 -2.47
C GLY A 32 -3.83 6.23 -1.86
N ILE A 33 -5.14 6.02 -1.80
CA ILE A 33 -5.76 4.77 -1.35
C ILE A 33 -6.87 4.42 -2.34
N CYS A 34 -6.94 3.18 -2.77
CA CYS A 34 -8.01 2.67 -3.62
C CYS A 34 -8.41 1.25 -3.22
N THR A 35 -9.61 0.85 -3.60
CA THR A 35 -10.02 -0.54 -3.62
C THR A 35 -9.55 -1.23 -4.91
N LEU A 36 -9.85 -2.52 -5.06
CA LEU A 36 -9.64 -3.25 -6.31
C LEU A 36 -10.64 -2.90 -7.42
N ASN A 37 -11.45 -1.85 -7.24
CA ASN A 37 -12.36 -1.37 -8.28
C ASN A 37 -11.56 -0.78 -9.45
N LYS A 38 -11.86 -1.22 -10.68
CA LYS A 38 -11.17 -0.78 -11.90
C LYS A 38 -11.13 0.74 -12.07
N LYS A 39 -12.20 1.45 -11.69
CA LYS A 39 -12.27 2.92 -11.81
C LYS A 39 -11.31 3.61 -10.85
N GLU A 40 -11.27 3.17 -9.59
CA GLU A 40 -10.38 3.71 -8.57
C GLU A 40 -8.92 3.37 -8.84
N LEU A 41 -8.65 2.13 -9.28
CA LEU A 41 -7.31 1.71 -9.68
C LEU A 41 -6.76 2.62 -10.78
N LYS A 42 -7.55 2.91 -11.81
CA LYS A 42 -7.11 3.82 -12.88
C LYS A 42 -6.88 5.25 -12.36
N SER A 43 -7.68 5.72 -11.41
CA SER A 43 -7.50 7.03 -10.79
C SER A 43 -6.22 7.14 -9.95
N VAL A 44 -5.96 6.14 -9.09
CA VAL A 44 -4.83 6.17 -8.15
C VAL A 44 -3.51 5.75 -8.79
N LEU A 45 -3.55 4.77 -9.70
CA LEU A 45 -2.36 4.34 -10.44
C LEU A 45 -2.07 5.31 -11.59
N GLY A 46 -3.08 5.90 -12.23
CA GLY A 46 -2.88 6.77 -13.38
C GLY A 46 -2.10 6.06 -14.48
N ASP A 47 -1.07 6.73 -15.00
CA ASP A 47 -0.19 6.22 -16.06
C ASP A 47 1.05 5.49 -15.52
N LEU A 48 1.01 5.02 -14.27
CA LEU A 48 2.11 4.24 -13.71
C LEU A 48 2.42 3.04 -14.60
N LYS A 49 3.70 2.83 -14.90
CA LYS A 49 4.17 1.66 -15.64
C LYS A 49 4.90 0.65 -14.75
N LYS A 50 5.50 1.13 -13.65
CA LYS A 50 6.29 0.32 -12.71
C LYS A 50 5.92 0.65 -11.27
N ALA A 51 5.80 -0.38 -10.44
CA ALA A 51 5.69 -0.22 -9.00
C ALA A 51 6.29 -1.43 -8.25
N ASN A 52 6.73 -1.16 -7.03
CA ASN A 52 7.04 -2.17 -6.04
C ASN A 52 5.75 -2.57 -5.31
N ILE A 53 5.34 -3.83 -5.37
CA ILE A 53 4.10 -4.30 -4.73
C ILE A 53 4.45 -5.17 -3.54
N THR A 54 3.87 -4.84 -2.38
CA THR A 54 3.99 -5.63 -1.15
C THR A 54 2.60 -6.05 -0.69
N VAL A 55 2.43 -7.33 -0.40
CA VAL A 55 1.18 -7.89 0.12
C VAL A 55 1.32 -8.16 1.63
N ARG A 56 0.35 -7.68 2.42
CA ARG A 56 0.24 -7.97 3.86
C ARG A 56 -1.21 -8.19 4.25
N ASN A 57 -1.55 -9.39 4.71
CA ASN A 57 -2.92 -9.76 5.08
C ASN A 57 -3.92 -9.45 3.95
N PHE A 58 -3.69 -10.01 2.77
CA PHE A 58 -4.50 -9.82 1.57
C PHE A 58 -4.67 -11.18 0.87
N PRO A 59 -5.84 -11.50 0.30
CA PRO A 59 -6.10 -12.83 -0.26
C PRO A 59 -5.36 -13.12 -1.58
N SER A 60 -4.93 -12.08 -2.30
CA SER A 60 -4.23 -12.23 -3.58
C SER A 60 -2.72 -12.13 -3.43
N SER A 61 -2.00 -12.89 -4.24
CA SER A 61 -0.55 -12.84 -4.34
C SER A 61 -0.07 -11.59 -5.09
N VAL A 62 1.22 -11.27 -4.93
CA VAL A 62 1.88 -10.19 -5.70
C VAL A 62 1.75 -10.44 -7.20
N ALA A 63 1.90 -11.69 -7.66
CA ALA A 63 1.82 -12.05 -9.08
C ALA A 63 0.42 -11.80 -9.67
N GLU A 64 -0.64 -12.15 -8.93
CA GLU A 64 -2.02 -11.89 -9.36
C GLU A 64 -2.32 -10.40 -9.42
N LEU A 65 -1.87 -9.63 -8.42
CA LEU A 65 -2.02 -8.18 -8.42
C LEU A 65 -1.31 -7.57 -9.63
N ARG A 66 -0.05 -7.96 -9.90
CA ARG A 66 0.71 -7.51 -11.08
C ARG A 66 -0.05 -7.74 -12.37
N LYS A 67 -0.62 -8.94 -12.57
CA LYS A 67 -1.43 -9.26 -13.76
C LYS A 67 -2.67 -8.38 -13.86
N ARG A 68 -3.35 -8.13 -12.74
CA ARG A 68 -4.58 -7.34 -12.70
C ARG A 68 -4.35 -5.85 -13.00
N ILE A 69 -3.29 -5.27 -12.43
CA ILE A 69 -2.99 -3.84 -12.56
C ILE A 69 -2.01 -3.52 -13.71
N LYS A 70 -1.47 -4.54 -14.37
CA LYS A 70 -0.55 -4.43 -15.51
C LYS A 70 0.68 -3.57 -15.23
N LEU A 71 1.27 -3.71 -14.04
CA LEU A 71 2.48 -3.00 -13.64
C LEU A 71 3.71 -3.91 -13.62
N SER A 72 4.81 -3.42 -14.19
CA SER A 72 6.12 -4.05 -14.08
C SER A 72 6.76 -3.79 -12.71
N GLU A 73 7.82 -4.53 -12.41
CA GLU A 73 8.57 -4.38 -11.16
C GLU A 73 9.48 -3.15 -11.15
N GLY A 74 9.71 -2.59 -9.96
CA GLY A 74 10.61 -1.46 -9.73
C GLY A 74 9.93 -0.10 -9.78
N GLY A 75 10.75 0.95 -9.87
CA GLY A 75 10.32 2.35 -9.79
C GLY A 75 10.33 2.89 -8.37
N GLU A 76 9.83 4.11 -8.21
CA GLU A 76 9.86 4.88 -6.95
C GLU A 76 8.57 4.72 -6.13
N VAL A 77 7.50 4.26 -6.79
CA VAL A 77 6.19 4.05 -6.16
C VAL A 77 6.12 2.66 -5.53
N TYR A 78 5.55 2.64 -4.33
CA TYR A 78 5.26 1.45 -3.55
C TYR A 78 3.75 1.29 -3.43
N LEU A 79 3.26 0.08 -3.69
CA LEU A 79 1.88 -0.32 -3.53
C LEU A 79 1.80 -1.35 -2.42
N PHE A 80 1.09 -1.02 -1.35
CA PHE A 80 0.80 -1.95 -0.26
C PHE A 80 -0.63 -2.46 -0.40
N ALA A 81 -0.76 -3.74 -0.72
CA ALA A 81 -2.05 -4.42 -0.71
C ALA A 81 -2.28 -4.98 0.70
N THR A 82 -3.34 -4.51 1.35
CA THR A 82 -3.66 -4.90 2.72
C THR A 82 -5.15 -4.86 3.01
N THR A 83 -5.54 -5.45 4.13
CA THR A 83 -6.91 -5.40 4.66
C THR A 83 -6.93 -4.45 5.85
N LEU A 84 -7.92 -3.54 5.85
CA LEU A 84 -8.17 -2.59 6.93
C LEU A 84 -8.98 -3.25 8.06
N ILE A 85 -9.09 -2.58 9.20
CA ILE A 85 -9.86 -3.06 10.38
C ILE A 85 -11.35 -3.33 10.10
N ASN A 86 -11.91 -2.73 9.06
CA ASN A 86 -13.29 -2.96 8.61
C ASN A 86 -13.38 -4.10 7.56
N GLU A 87 -12.38 -4.97 7.48
CA GLU A 87 -12.25 -6.07 6.50
C GLU A 87 -12.18 -5.61 5.03
N GLN A 88 -12.04 -4.30 4.79
CA GLN A 88 -11.95 -3.76 3.45
C GLN A 88 -10.55 -3.98 2.86
N LYS A 89 -10.54 -4.54 1.65
CA LYS A 89 -9.33 -4.81 0.86
C LYS A 89 -8.93 -3.57 0.07
N VAL A 90 -7.77 -3.03 0.39
CA VAL A 90 -7.27 -1.78 -0.21
C VAL A 90 -5.86 -1.91 -0.74
N LEU A 91 -5.54 -1.05 -1.69
CA LEU A 91 -4.21 -0.75 -2.20
C LEU A 91 -3.85 0.66 -1.78
N ILE A 92 -2.77 0.77 -1.02
CA ILE A 92 -2.22 2.03 -0.55
C ILE A 92 -1.02 2.36 -1.45
N ARG A 93 -1.13 3.47 -2.18
CA ARG A 93 -0.04 4.04 -2.95
C ARG A 93 0.82 4.89 -2.03
N CYS A 94 2.11 4.61 -2.04
CA CYS A 94 3.08 5.29 -1.23
C CYS A 94 4.35 5.64 -2.01
N GLU A 95 5.06 6.64 -1.50
CA GLU A 95 6.40 7.03 -1.93
C GLU A 95 7.36 6.92 -0.76
N LYS A 96 8.62 6.56 -1.03
CA LYS A 96 9.64 6.45 0.01
C LYS A 96 9.99 7.86 0.52
N ILE A 97 10.12 8.00 1.84
CA ILE A 97 10.63 9.21 2.51
C ILE A 97 12.04 9.01 3.05
#